data_AF-A0A1H8AG71-F1
#
_entry.id   AF-A0A1H8AG71-F1
#
_cell.length_a   1.000
_cell.length_b   1.000
_cell.length_c   1.000
_cell.angle_alpha   90.00
_cell.angle_beta   90.00
_cell.angle_gamma   90.00
#
_symmetry.space_group_name_H-M   'P 1'
#
loop_
_entity.id
_entity.type
_entity.pdbx_description
1 polymer ?
#
loop_
_entity_poly.entity_id
_entity_poly.type
_entity_poly.pdbx_seq_one_letter_code
_entity_poly.pdbx_strand_id
1 'polypeptide(L)'
;MNLASYLAQNKLKPTQFAARAGVPASTITRILSGARRPLFDTVVKISEATGGEVALSDFVQPADAAPESTSEPTEADCPAS
;
A
#
# COMPACT_ATOMS: atom_id res chain seq x y z
N MET A 1 -12.60 -3.20 -1.57
CA MET A 1 -11.51 -3.87 -0.81
C MET A 1 -10.22 -3.12 -1.16
N ASN A 2 -9.46 -2.62 -0.19
CA ASN A 2 -8.22 -1.90 -0.53
C ASN A 2 -7.03 -2.85 -0.76
N LEU A 3 -6.00 -2.36 -1.43
CA LEU A 3 -4.81 -3.14 -1.76
C LEU A 3 -4.07 -3.66 -0.51
N ALA A 4 -4.01 -2.87 0.57
CA ALA A 4 -3.34 -3.27 1.80
C ALA A 4 -4.04 -4.47 2.47
N SER A 5 -5.36 -4.44 2.55
CA SER A 5 -6.20 -5.52 3.07
C SER A 5 -6.12 -6.77 2.21
N TYR A 6 -6.05 -6.63 0.88
CA TYR A 6 -5.86 -7.76 -0.02
C TYR A 6 -4.53 -8.46 0.24
N LEU A 7 -3.43 -7.69 0.36
CA LEU A 7 -2.11 -8.22 0.65
C LEU A 7 -2.06 -8.93 2.01
N ALA A 8 -2.68 -8.34 3.03
CA ALA A 8 -2.75 -8.92 4.38
C ALA A 8 -3.53 -10.26 4.39
N GLN A 9 -4.70 -10.31 3.75
CA GLN A 9 -5.53 -11.52 3.69
C GLN A 9 -4.83 -12.66 2.94
N ASN A 10 -4.16 -12.33 1.84
CA ASN A 10 -3.45 -13.31 1.01
C ASN A 10 -2.02 -13.61 1.52
N LYS A 11 -1.58 -12.98 2.63
CA LYS A 11 -0.22 -13.06 3.17
C LYS A 11 0.86 -12.77 2.10
N LEU A 12 0.56 -11.86 1.17
CA LEU A 12 1.43 -11.49 0.07
C LEU A 12 2.30 -10.29 0.47
N LYS A 13 3.60 -10.41 0.20
CA LYS A 13 4.52 -9.26 0.33
C LYS A 13 4.26 -8.27 -0.82
N PRO A 14 4.35 -6.94 -0.59
CA PRO A 14 4.19 -5.94 -1.64
C PRO A 14 5.10 -6.18 -2.84
N THR A 15 6.35 -6.61 -2.60
CA THR A 15 7.34 -6.92 -3.63
C THR A 15 6.95 -8.14 -4.47
N GLN A 16 6.33 -9.16 -3.85
CA GLN A 16 5.86 -10.35 -4.56
C GLN A 16 4.65 -10.01 -5.42
N PHE A 17 3.71 -9.24 -4.88
CA PHE A 17 2.56 -8.78 -5.62
C PHE A 17 2.95 -7.88 -6.79
N ALA A 18 3.92 -6.98 -6.59
CA ALA A 18 4.48 -6.14 -7.63
C ALA A 18 5.03 -6.96 -8.82
N ALA A 19 5.82 -8.00 -8.52
CA ALA A 19 6.32 -8.93 -9.54
C ALA A 19 5.19 -9.65 -10.28
N ARG A 20 4.14 -10.08 -9.55
CA ARG A 20 2.96 -10.74 -10.13
C ARG A 20 2.14 -9.82 -11.03
N ALA A 21 1.95 -8.56 -10.62
CA ALA A 21 1.17 -7.57 -11.37
C ALA A 21 1.96 -6.90 -12.50
N GLY A 22 3.28 -7.17 -12.63
CA GLY A 22 4.14 -6.50 -13.61
C GLY A 22 4.33 -5.01 -13.32
N VAL A 23 4.27 -4.62 -12.05
CA VAL A 23 4.40 -3.23 -11.59
C VAL A 23 5.67 -3.13 -10.72
N PRO A 24 6.44 -2.02 -10.78
CA PRO A 24 7.60 -1.86 -9.90
C PRO A 24 7.19 -1.87 -8.42
N ALA A 25 7.97 -2.55 -7.57
CA ALA A 25 7.71 -2.59 -6.12
C ALA A 25 7.65 -1.19 -5.50
N SER A 26 8.50 -0.26 -5.97
CA SER A 26 8.49 1.15 -5.54
C SER A 26 7.18 1.88 -5.86
N THR A 27 6.46 1.45 -6.89
CA THR A 27 5.15 2.00 -7.24
C THR A 27 4.09 1.46 -6.28
N ILE A 28 4.09 0.15 -6.02
CA ILE A 28 3.16 -0.46 -5.06
C ILE A 28 3.35 0.15 -3.65
N THR A 29 4.58 0.30 -3.18
CA THR A 29 4.83 0.89 -1.85
C THR A 29 4.36 2.33 -1.75
N ARG A 30 4.53 3.16 -2.80
CA ARG A 30 4.02 4.55 -2.84
C ARG A 30 2.49 4.63 -2.89
N ILE A 31 1.84 3.65 -3.51
CA ILE A 31 0.38 3.56 -3.53
C ILE A 31 -0.13 3.15 -2.14
N LEU A 32 0.52 2.17 -1.50
CA LEU A 32 0.18 1.70 -0.16
C LEU A 32 0.37 2.79 0.91
N SER A 33 1.42 3.60 0.80
CA SER A 33 1.66 4.72 1.71
C SER A 33 0.79 5.95 1.46
N GLY A 34 -0.06 5.93 0.41
CA GLY A 34 -0.86 7.09 0.01
C GLY A 34 -0.05 8.23 -0.61
N ALA A 35 1.27 8.10 -0.73
CA ALA A 35 2.15 9.12 -1.30
C ALA A 35 1.93 9.36 -2.80
N ARG A 36 1.25 8.44 -3.51
CA ARG A 36 0.94 8.58 -4.94
C ARG A 36 -0.37 7.87 -5.31
N ARG A 37 -1.21 8.56 -6.09
CA ARG A 37 -2.35 7.94 -6.80
C ARG A 37 -1.84 7.13 -8.02
N PRO A 38 -2.24 5.86 -8.17
CA PRO A 38 -1.87 5.06 -9.35
C PRO A 38 -2.49 5.63 -10.63
N LEU A 39 -1.79 5.45 -11.75
CA LEU A 39 -2.36 5.74 -13.07
C LEU A 39 -3.39 4.67 -13.45
N PHE A 40 -4.29 4.99 -14.37
CA PHE A 40 -5.31 4.06 -14.86
C PHE A 40 -4.70 2.72 -15.30
N ASP A 41 -3.61 2.73 -16.07
CA ASP A 41 -2.87 1.53 -16.49
C ASP A 41 -2.38 0.67 -15.30
N THR A 42 -1.91 1.31 -14.23
CA THR A 42 -1.47 0.61 -13.02
C THR A 42 -2.65 0.00 -12.27
N VAL A 43 -3.78 0.69 -12.24
CA VAL A 43 -5.00 0.17 -11.60
C VAL A 43 -5.53 -1.03 -12.36
N VAL A 44 -5.53 -1.01 -13.69
CA VAL A 44 -5.94 -2.16 -14.52
C VAL A 44 -5.08 -3.38 -14.18
N LYS A 45 -3.75 -3.23 -14.17
CA LYS A 45 -2.82 -4.32 -13.80
C LYS A 45 -3.07 -4.87 -12.40
N ILE A 46 -3.32 -4.00 -11.42
CA ILE A 46 -3.64 -4.42 -10.06
C ILE A 46 -4.98 -5.15 -10.02
N SER A 47 -6.00 -4.62 -10.70
CA SER A 47 -7.33 -5.22 -10.75
C SER A 47 -7.28 -6.60 -11.40
N GLU A 48 -6.59 -6.75 -12.54
CA GLU A 48 -6.39 -8.04 -13.20
C GLU A 48 -5.61 -9.03 -12.32
N ALA A 49 -4.52 -8.58 -11.67
CA ALA A 49 -3.72 -9.43 -10.80
C ALA A 49 -4.46 -9.90 -9.54
N THR A 50 -5.44 -9.11 -9.08
CA THR A 50 -6.30 -9.41 -7.93
C THR A 50 -7.63 -10.06 -8.31
N GLY A 51 -7.87 -10.31 -9.60
CA GLY A 51 -9.13 -10.90 -10.07
C GLY A 51 -10.35 -9.97 -9.90
N GLY A 52 -10.13 -8.66 -9.85
CA GLY A 52 -11.18 -7.66 -9.66
C GLY A 52 -11.52 -7.36 -8.20
N GLU A 53 -10.84 -7.97 -7.23
CA GLU A 53 -11.06 -7.67 -5.81
C GLU A 53 -10.69 -6.23 -5.45
N VAL A 54 -9.63 -5.70 -6.05
CA VAL A 54 -9.21 -4.30 -5.87
C VAL A 54 -9.62 -3.50 -7.10
N ALA A 55 -10.55 -2.57 -6.94
CA ALA A 55 -11.09 -1.75 -8.01
C ALA A 55 -10.53 -0.31 -7.99
N LEU A 56 -10.76 0.44 -9.08
CA LEU A 56 -10.37 1.85 -9.16
C LEU A 56 -10.94 2.68 -8.01
N SER A 57 -12.19 2.43 -7.65
CA SER A 57 -12.89 3.11 -6.56
C SER A 57 -12.18 2.98 -5.21
N ASP A 58 -11.44 1.90 -4.98
CA ASP A 58 -10.67 1.69 -3.74
C ASP A 58 -9.44 2.59 -3.63
N PHE A 59 -8.94 3.11 -4.76
CA PHE A 59 -7.84 4.08 -4.79
C PHE A 59 -8.31 5.53 -4.68
N VAL A 60 -9.62 5.76 -4.77
CA VAL A 60 -10.26 7.08 -4.65
C VAL A 60 -10.72 7.25 -3.19
N GLN A 61 -9.76 7.54 -2.30
CA GLN A 61 -10.12 8.01 -0.96
C GLN A 61 -10.68 9.44 -1.04
N PRO A 62 -11.85 9.74 -0.44
CA PRO A 62 -12.22 11.12 -0.12
C PRO A 62 -11.15 11.67 0.85
N ALA A 63 -10.78 12.93 0.69
CA ALA A 63 -9.57 13.53 1.26
C ALA A 63 -9.53 13.69 2.80
N ASP A 64 -10.29 12.90 3.57
CA ASP A 64 -10.61 13.18 4.97
C ASP A 64 -10.22 12.05 5.95
N ALA A 65 -9.07 11.42 5.75
CA ALA A 65 -8.46 10.57 6.77
C ALA A 65 -7.02 11.03 7.00
N ALA A 66 -6.86 11.92 7.98
CA ALA A 66 -5.59 12.40 8.47
C ALA A 66 -4.63 11.24 8.79
N PRO A 67 -3.33 11.35 8.46
CA PRO A 67 -2.36 10.35 8.86
C PRO A 67 -2.18 10.45 10.37
N GLU A 68 -2.62 9.42 11.11
CA GLU A 68 -2.08 9.17 12.43
C GLU A 68 -0.61 8.80 12.25
N SER A 69 0.21 9.84 12.39
CA SER A 69 1.63 9.79 12.59
C SER A 69 1.90 9.04 13.89
N THR A 70 1.87 7.70 13.87
CA THR A 70 2.57 6.91 14.88
C THR A 70 4.05 6.91 14.50
N SER A 71 4.65 8.09 14.64
CA SER A 71 6.05 8.18 15.02
C SER A 71 6.11 7.57 16.40
N GLU A 72 6.53 6.32 16.47
CA GLU A 72 6.94 5.68 17.72
C GLU A 72 7.98 6.60 18.37
N PRO A 73 7.71 7.23 19.53
CA PRO A 73 8.78 7.78 20.33
C PRO A 73 9.50 6.56 20.90
N THR A 74 10.62 6.16 20.29
CA THR A 74 11.52 5.24 21.00
C THR A 74 11.98 5.95 22.26
N GLU A 75 11.49 5.40 23.35
CA GLU A 75 11.66 5.80 24.74
C GLU A 75 13.14 5.94 25.11
N ALA A 76 13.38 6.80 26.09
CA ALA A 76 14.67 6.99 26.73
C ALA A 76 15.22 5.68 27.31
N ASP A 77 16.51 5.41 27.10
CA ASP A 77 17.32 4.62 28.03
C ASP A 77 18.78 5.14 27.99
N CYS A 78 19.09 6.02 28.94
CA CYS A 78 20.43 6.06 29.56
C CYS A 78 20.67 4.70 30.24
N PRO A 79 21.90 4.16 30.43
CA PRO A 79 23.15 4.88 30.72
C PRO A 79 24.46 4.24 30.18
N ALA A 80 25.59 4.92 30.35
CA ALA A 80 26.98 4.42 30.56
C ALA A 80 27.96 5.49 30.05
N SER A 81 29.01 5.92 30.75
CA SER A 81 29.59 5.54 32.03
C SER A 81 30.53 6.67 32.48
#